data_AF-A0A543AYV8-F1
#
_entry.id   AF-A0A543AYV8-F1
#
_cell.length_a   1.000
_cell.length_b   1.000
_cell.length_c   1.000
_cell.angle_alpha   90.00
_cell.angle_beta   90.00
_cell.angle_gamma   90.00
#
_symmetry.space_group_name_H-M   'P 1'
#
loop_
_entity.id
_entity.type
_entity.pdbx_description
1 polymer ?
#
loop_
_entity_poly.entity_id
_entity_poly.type
_entity_poly.pdbx_seq_one_letter_code
_entity_poly.pdbx_strand_id
1 'polypeptide(L)'
;MTIRQPAVAGRFYPAGPHVLRNLIDLQLREVELPPDEAPARGYVVPHAGYRFSGPIAARVFARLRRDAATIRRVVLVGPSHRVRLRGFAASPDEHWRTPLGTVAVAGTDLVPVDAGPHELEHSLEVQVPFLQVVLPGVPITPVVVGVAETESTGRLIEELVDEGDVLLCSTDLSHYLRHEEAVKRDRATADNILALAPQRIHSGDACGLFPLRGTLEWARHHGLAPTELDLRTSADTFGDTDRVVGYSAFSFV
;
A
#
# COMPACT_ATOMS: atom_id res chain seq x y z
N MET A 1 6.99 -6.65 -24.98
CA MET A 1 6.24 -7.10 -23.79
C MET A 1 7.17 -7.66 -22.73
N THR A 2 7.61 -6.78 -21.84
CA THR A 2 8.32 -7.11 -20.60
C THR A 2 7.30 -7.41 -19.49
N ILE A 3 7.58 -8.43 -18.67
CA ILE A 3 6.66 -8.88 -17.61
C ILE A 3 7.45 -9.18 -16.34
N ARG A 4 7.19 -8.41 -15.28
CA ARG A 4 7.70 -8.69 -13.94
C ARG A 4 7.04 -9.95 -13.37
N GLN A 5 7.83 -10.95 -13.02
CA GLN A 5 7.33 -12.17 -12.35
C GLN A 5 7.08 -11.91 -10.85
N PRO A 6 6.16 -12.64 -10.20
CA PRO A 6 5.92 -12.46 -8.77
C PRO A 6 7.12 -12.95 -7.95
N ALA A 7 7.62 -12.11 -7.04
CA ALA A 7 8.73 -12.41 -6.16
C ALA A 7 8.31 -13.15 -4.88
N VAL A 8 7.04 -13.02 -4.47
CA VAL A 8 6.57 -13.51 -3.15
C VAL A 8 5.32 -14.40 -3.19
N ALA A 9 4.88 -14.83 -4.37
CA ALA A 9 3.85 -15.85 -4.51
C ALA A 9 4.25 -17.16 -3.78
N GLY A 10 3.31 -17.71 -3.00
CA GLY A 10 3.54 -18.86 -2.13
C GLY A 10 4.19 -18.53 -0.78
N ARG A 11 4.56 -17.27 -0.54
CA ARG A 11 5.12 -16.79 0.73
C ARG A 11 4.21 -15.76 1.41
N PHE A 12 3.92 -14.66 0.70
CA PHE A 12 3.09 -13.58 1.25
C PHE A 12 1.62 -13.79 0.93
N TYR A 13 1.32 -14.47 -0.18
CA TYR A 13 -0.02 -14.84 -0.58
C TYR A 13 0.02 -16.20 -1.31
N PRO A 14 -1.08 -16.96 -1.38
CA PRO A 14 -1.09 -18.28 -2.00
C PRO A 14 -0.62 -18.27 -3.47
N ALA A 15 0.21 -19.25 -3.86
CA ALA A 15 0.65 -19.41 -5.25
C ALA A 15 -0.45 -20.00 -6.17
N GLY A 16 -1.45 -20.67 -5.60
CA GLY A 16 -2.57 -21.26 -6.35
C GLY A 16 -3.66 -20.22 -6.62
N PRO A 17 -4.08 -20.00 -7.89
CA PRO A 17 -5.03 -18.93 -8.25
C PRO A 17 -6.38 -19.05 -7.54
N HIS A 18 -6.96 -20.25 -7.47
CA HIS A 18 -8.25 -20.47 -6.81
C HIS A 18 -8.18 -20.20 -5.30
N VAL A 19 -7.09 -20.63 -4.65
CA VAL A 19 -6.88 -20.41 -3.21
C VAL A 19 -6.68 -18.93 -2.92
N LEU A 20 -5.88 -18.24 -3.74
CA LEU A 20 -5.65 -16.81 -3.64
C LEU A 20 -6.94 -16.00 -3.82
N ARG A 21 -7.72 -16.32 -4.86
CA ARG A 21 -9.00 -15.65 -5.13
C ARG A 21 -9.98 -15.83 -3.99
N ASN A 22 -10.16 -17.07 -3.50
CA ASN A 22 -11.08 -17.36 -2.41
C ASN A 22 -10.67 -16.65 -1.11
N LEU A 23 -9.38 -16.57 -0.81
CA LEU A 23 -8.88 -15.85 0.37
C LEU A 23 -9.22 -14.35 0.29
N ILE A 24 -8.96 -13.73 -0.86
CA ILE A 24 -9.28 -12.30 -1.09
C ILE A 24 -10.80 -12.09 -0.99
N ASP A 25 -11.61 -12.90 -1.67
CA ASP A 25 -13.07 -12.76 -1.65
C ASP A 25 -13.63 -12.93 -0.23
N LEU A 26 -13.08 -13.84 0.58
CA LEU A 26 -13.45 -13.98 1.99
C LEU A 26 -13.12 -12.71 2.78
N GLN A 27 -11.90 -12.20 2.67
CA GLN A 27 -11.46 -11.00 3.38
C GLN A 27 -12.29 -9.77 3.00
N LEU A 28 -12.67 -9.65 1.73
CA LEU A 28 -13.53 -8.57 1.23
C LEU A 28 -15.00 -8.69 1.67
N ARG A 29 -15.48 -9.88 2.05
CA ARG A 29 -16.86 -10.10 2.52
C ARG A 29 -17.05 -9.68 3.98
N GLU A 30 -15.99 -9.74 4.78
CA GLU A 30 -15.99 -9.33 6.20
C GLU A 30 -15.98 -7.79 6.37
N VAL A 31 -15.97 -7.04 5.27
CA VAL A 31 -15.94 -5.58 5.28
C VAL A 31 -17.31 -4.99 5.03
N GLU A 32 -17.90 -4.42 6.08
CA GLU A 32 -19.06 -3.54 5.98
C GLU A 32 -18.60 -2.12 5.64
N LEU A 33 -19.20 -1.52 4.61
CA LEU A 33 -18.91 -0.15 4.20
C LEU A 33 -20.07 0.77 4.60
N PRO A 34 -19.79 1.99 5.09
CA PRO A 34 -20.83 2.99 5.25
C PRO A 34 -21.47 3.33 3.88
N PRO A 35 -22.81 3.50 3.82
CA PRO A 35 -23.50 3.73 2.55
C PRO A 35 -23.15 5.06 1.89
N ASP A 36 -22.92 6.11 2.68
CA ASP A 36 -22.72 7.50 2.22
C ASP A 36 -21.26 7.97 2.35
N GLU A 37 -20.31 7.04 2.36
CA GLU A 37 -18.88 7.39 2.41
C GLU A 37 -18.40 7.84 1.03
N ALA A 38 -17.84 9.05 0.98
CA ALA A 38 -17.30 9.62 -0.25
C ALA A 38 -16.06 8.83 -0.75
N PRO A 39 -15.83 8.76 -2.08
CA PRO A 39 -14.63 8.16 -2.63
C PRO A 39 -13.37 8.89 -2.16
N ALA A 40 -12.39 8.13 -1.68
CA ALA A 40 -11.10 8.70 -1.28
C ALA A 40 -10.15 8.82 -2.47
N ARG A 41 -9.32 9.87 -2.48
CA ARG A 41 -8.26 10.07 -3.48
C ARG A 41 -7.00 9.26 -3.21
N GLY A 42 -6.82 8.80 -1.97
CA GLY A 42 -5.67 7.98 -1.62
C GLY A 42 -5.91 7.14 -0.38
N TYR A 43 -5.03 6.15 -0.19
CA TYR A 43 -5.04 5.25 0.96
C TYR A 43 -3.65 4.91 1.46
N VAL A 44 -3.55 4.57 2.75
CA VAL A 44 -2.43 3.81 3.32
C VAL A 44 -2.87 2.35 3.49
N VAL A 45 -2.04 1.40 3.08
CA VAL A 45 -2.36 -0.04 3.07
C VAL A 45 -1.14 -0.89 3.48
N PRO A 46 -1.32 -1.94 4.30
CA PRO A 46 -0.19 -2.78 4.74
C PRO A 46 0.23 -3.79 3.65
N HIS A 47 1.45 -4.33 3.76
CA HIS A 47 2.03 -5.27 2.79
C HIS A 47 2.68 -6.52 3.39
N ALA A 48 2.39 -6.87 4.65
CA ALA A 48 2.72 -8.19 5.16
C ALA A 48 1.94 -9.32 4.44
N GLY A 49 2.20 -10.57 4.81
CA GLY A 49 1.49 -11.71 4.24
C GLY A 49 -0.02 -11.66 4.53
N TYR A 50 -0.85 -12.09 3.57
CA TYR A 50 -2.32 -11.96 3.61
C TYR A 50 -2.98 -12.62 4.81
N ARG A 51 -2.35 -13.63 5.40
CA ARG A 51 -2.84 -14.24 6.64
C ARG A 51 -2.84 -13.24 7.81
N PHE A 52 -1.94 -12.26 7.80
CA PHE A 52 -1.77 -11.28 8.86
C PHE A 52 -2.43 -9.94 8.51
N SER A 53 -2.00 -9.31 7.42
CA SER A 53 -2.42 -7.96 7.04
C SER A 53 -3.61 -7.91 6.09
N GLY A 54 -3.96 -9.04 5.45
CA GLY A 54 -5.03 -9.11 4.45
C GLY A 54 -6.40 -8.60 4.94
N PRO A 55 -6.85 -8.93 6.17
CA PRO A 55 -8.11 -8.38 6.70
C PRO A 55 -8.09 -6.85 6.88
N ILE A 56 -6.92 -6.26 7.15
CA ILE A 56 -6.74 -4.81 7.27
C ILE A 56 -6.73 -4.19 5.87
N ALA A 57 -5.96 -4.77 4.95
CA ALA A 57 -5.89 -4.34 3.56
C ALA A 57 -7.27 -4.38 2.87
N ALA A 58 -8.09 -5.39 3.18
CA ALA A 58 -9.45 -5.52 2.64
C ALA A 58 -10.35 -4.32 2.95
N ARG A 59 -10.11 -3.57 4.05
CA ARG A 59 -10.84 -2.33 4.36
C ARG A 59 -10.64 -1.26 3.28
N VAL A 60 -9.45 -1.19 2.69
CA VAL A 60 -9.12 -0.31 1.55
C VAL A 60 -9.74 -0.88 0.28
N PHE A 61 -9.44 -2.15 -0.02
CA PHE A 61 -9.84 -2.75 -1.31
C PHE A 61 -11.35 -2.89 -1.47
N ALA A 62 -12.12 -3.03 -0.39
CA ALA A 62 -13.59 -3.01 -0.47
C ALA A 62 -14.12 -1.64 -0.94
N ARG A 63 -13.50 -0.53 -0.51
CA ARG A 63 -13.84 0.82 -0.97
C ARG A 63 -13.46 1.02 -2.43
N LEU A 64 -12.26 0.59 -2.82
CA LEU A 64 -11.86 0.60 -4.24
C LEU A 64 -12.84 -0.20 -5.11
N ARG A 65 -13.32 -1.36 -4.63
CA ARG A 65 -14.34 -2.15 -5.33
C ARG A 65 -15.65 -1.41 -5.50
N ARG A 66 -16.09 -0.67 -4.47
CA ARG A 66 -17.32 0.16 -4.52
C ARG A 66 -17.19 1.26 -5.58
N ASP A 67 -16.02 1.87 -5.64
CA ASP A 67 -15.76 3.06 -6.46
C ASP A 67 -15.12 2.69 -7.83
N ALA A 68 -15.13 1.40 -8.20
CA ALA A 68 -14.39 0.87 -9.36
C ALA A 68 -14.75 1.53 -10.70
N ALA A 69 -15.98 2.00 -10.85
CA ALA A 69 -16.46 2.61 -12.10
C ALA A 69 -15.78 3.94 -12.44
N THR A 70 -15.20 4.62 -11.46
CA THR A 70 -14.58 5.95 -11.65
C THR A 70 -13.05 5.91 -11.64
N ILE A 71 -12.44 4.80 -11.24
CA ILE A 71 -10.99 4.68 -11.08
C ILE A 71 -10.33 4.33 -12.42
N ARG A 72 -9.41 5.17 -12.87
CA ARG A 72 -8.72 5.05 -14.17
C ARG A 72 -7.35 4.41 -14.07
N ARG A 73 -6.64 4.64 -12.96
CA ARG A 73 -5.29 4.14 -12.68
C ARG A 73 -5.07 4.09 -11.18
N VAL A 74 -4.24 3.16 -10.74
CA VAL A 74 -3.78 3.10 -9.35
C VAL A 74 -2.29 3.38 -9.28
N VAL A 75 -1.92 4.47 -8.64
CA VAL A 75 -0.51 4.83 -8.38
C VAL A 75 -0.07 4.14 -7.09
N LEU A 76 0.96 3.30 -7.18
CA LEU A 76 1.49 2.55 -6.03
C LEU A 76 2.82 3.15 -5.60
N VAL A 77 2.91 3.60 -4.35
CA VAL A 77 4.17 4.07 -3.74
C VAL A 77 4.49 3.25 -2.50
N GLY A 78 5.75 2.86 -2.33
CA GLY A 78 6.13 1.94 -1.26
C GLY A 78 7.64 1.81 -1.11
N PRO A 79 8.13 1.29 0.03
CA PRO A 79 9.56 1.24 0.34
C PRO A 79 10.32 0.25 -0.54
N SER A 80 11.64 0.48 -0.63
CA SER A 80 12.63 -0.51 -1.05
C SER A 80 13.23 -1.23 0.16
N HIS A 81 12.95 -2.52 0.31
CA HIS A 81 13.51 -3.40 1.34
C HIS A 81 14.76 -4.14 0.88
N ARG A 82 14.84 -4.45 -0.42
CA ARG A 82 15.90 -5.33 -0.96
C ARG A 82 17.13 -4.59 -1.43
N VAL A 83 16.93 -3.43 -2.03
CA VAL A 83 17.99 -2.64 -2.66
C VAL A 83 18.08 -1.29 -1.97
N ARG A 84 19.31 -0.84 -1.68
CA ARG A 84 19.51 0.53 -1.20
C ARG A 84 19.21 1.50 -2.33
N LEU A 85 18.15 2.27 -2.20
CA LEU A 85 17.72 3.28 -3.16
C LEU A 85 17.81 4.67 -2.52
N ARG A 86 18.35 5.64 -3.26
CA ARG A 86 18.21 7.07 -2.96
C ARG A 86 17.29 7.68 -4.01
N GLY A 87 16.27 8.43 -3.59
CA GLY A 87 15.23 8.91 -4.48
C GLY A 87 14.22 7.81 -4.83
N PHE A 88 13.89 7.69 -6.11
CA PHE A 88 12.73 6.95 -6.59
C PHE A 88 13.08 6.09 -7.80
N ALA A 89 12.31 5.02 -8.04
CA ALA A 89 12.46 4.18 -9.22
C ALA A 89 11.09 3.73 -9.75
N ALA A 90 10.82 3.97 -11.03
CA ALA A 90 9.66 3.42 -11.73
C ALA A 90 9.98 2.02 -12.31
N SER A 91 8.97 1.17 -12.40
CA SER A 91 9.13 -0.16 -13.00
C SER A 91 9.37 -0.06 -14.52
N PRO A 92 10.32 -0.84 -15.08
CA PRO A 92 10.54 -0.93 -16.53
C PRO A 92 9.58 -1.88 -17.26
N ASP A 93 8.79 -2.65 -16.51
CA ASP A 93 7.97 -3.71 -17.06
C ASP A 93 6.64 -3.17 -17.60
N GLU A 94 6.23 -3.63 -18.78
CA GLU A 94 4.91 -3.29 -19.34
C GLU A 94 3.75 -3.92 -18.54
N HIS A 95 4.01 -5.05 -17.87
CA HIS A 95 3.02 -5.79 -17.08
C HIS A 95 3.63 -6.40 -15.83
N TRP A 96 2.83 -6.56 -14.79
CA TRP A 96 3.19 -7.38 -13.62
C TRP A 96 2.33 -8.64 -13.59
N ARG A 97 2.93 -9.79 -13.27
CA ARG A 97 2.24 -11.06 -13.14
C ARG A 97 2.04 -11.42 -11.67
N THR A 98 0.86 -11.96 -11.38
CA THR A 98 0.56 -12.71 -10.14
C THR A 98 -0.07 -14.05 -10.52
N PRO A 99 -0.38 -14.94 -9.56
CA PRO A 99 -1.17 -16.13 -9.85
C PRO A 99 -2.54 -15.85 -10.50
N LEU A 100 -3.12 -14.65 -10.31
CA LEU A 100 -4.41 -14.28 -10.90
C LEU A 100 -4.33 -13.77 -12.35
N GLY A 101 -3.12 -13.73 -12.93
CA GLY A 101 -2.88 -13.24 -14.28
C GLY A 101 -2.00 -11.99 -14.29
N THR A 102 -2.10 -11.19 -15.34
CA THR A 102 -1.29 -9.96 -15.51
C THR A 102 -2.11 -8.70 -15.25
N VAL A 103 -1.45 -7.66 -14.75
CA VAL A 103 -1.96 -6.27 -14.72
C VAL A 103 -1.04 -5.40 -15.59
N ALA A 104 -1.63 -4.47 -16.34
CA ALA A 104 -0.87 -3.53 -17.15
C ALA A 104 -0.19 -2.48 -16.27
N VAL A 105 1.02 -2.09 -16.64
CA VAL A 105 1.77 -1.01 -16.01
C VAL A 105 1.67 0.23 -16.88
N ALA A 106 1.11 1.31 -16.32
CA ALA A 106 1.23 2.65 -16.87
C ALA A 106 2.56 3.23 -16.38
N GLY A 107 3.58 3.17 -17.24
CA GLY A 107 4.92 3.73 -16.93
C GLY A 107 4.90 5.25 -16.71
N THR A 108 6.00 5.77 -16.18
CA THR A 108 6.23 7.20 -15.95
C THR A 108 7.69 7.54 -16.24
N ASP A 109 7.94 8.75 -16.74
CA ASP A 109 9.26 9.33 -17.00
C ASP A 109 9.67 10.37 -15.95
N LEU A 110 8.84 10.62 -14.93
CA LEU A 110 9.10 11.57 -13.84
C LEU A 110 10.28 11.15 -12.95
N VAL A 111 10.62 9.86 -12.97
CA VAL A 111 11.69 9.27 -12.15
C VAL A 111 12.51 8.26 -12.97
N PRO A 112 13.74 7.93 -12.56
CA PRO A 112 14.51 6.89 -13.23
C PRO A 112 13.75 5.57 -13.32
N VAL A 113 13.80 4.95 -14.49
CA VAL A 113 13.28 3.61 -14.73
C VAL A 113 14.38 2.59 -14.38
N ASP A 114 14.12 1.72 -13.40
CA ASP A 114 15.11 0.76 -12.89
C ASP A 114 14.43 -0.54 -12.42
N ALA A 115 14.85 -1.68 -12.96
CA ALA A 115 14.34 -3.01 -12.56
C ALA A 115 14.78 -3.41 -11.15
N GLY A 116 15.98 -2.99 -10.73
CA GLY A 116 16.65 -3.50 -9.53
C GLY A 116 15.83 -3.34 -8.25
N PRO A 117 15.32 -2.12 -7.95
CA PRO A 117 14.45 -1.89 -6.79
C PRO A 117 13.10 -2.61 -6.84
N HIS A 118 12.68 -3.15 -8.00
CA HIS A 118 11.37 -3.80 -8.18
C HIS A 118 11.45 -5.32 -8.19
N GLU A 119 12.51 -5.92 -8.75
CA GLU A 119 12.59 -7.33 -9.13
C GLU A 119 12.26 -8.29 -7.97
N LEU A 120 12.83 -8.04 -6.78
CA LEU A 120 12.64 -8.86 -5.58
C LEU A 120 11.86 -8.14 -4.47
N GLU A 121 11.34 -6.94 -4.76
CA GLU A 121 10.59 -6.13 -3.82
C GLU A 121 9.13 -6.61 -3.73
N HIS A 122 8.57 -6.55 -2.52
CA HIS A 122 7.24 -7.08 -2.24
C HIS A 122 6.23 -5.99 -1.87
N SER A 123 6.69 -4.83 -1.39
CA SER A 123 5.82 -3.78 -0.85
C SER A 123 4.69 -3.41 -1.80
N LEU A 124 4.97 -3.28 -3.10
CA LEU A 124 3.96 -2.97 -4.12
C LEU A 124 3.26 -4.23 -4.65
N GLU A 125 4.00 -5.33 -4.83
CA GLU A 125 3.48 -6.59 -5.39
C GLU A 125 2.34 -7.15 -4.55
N VAL A 126 2.44 -7.07 -3.22
CA VAL A 126 1.43 -7.60 -2.29
C VAL A 126 0.06 -6.92 -2.47
N GLN A 127 0.02 -5.72 -3.04
CA GLN A 127 -1.24 -5.03 -3.34
C GLN A 127 -1.92 -5.55 -4.62
N VAL A 128 -1.13 -6.09 -5.55
CA VAL A 128 -1.58 -6.39 -6.93
C VAL A 128 -2.67 -7.47 -7.01
N PRO A 129 -2.62 -8.59 -6.28
CA PRO A 129 -3.69 -9.58 -6.33
C PRO A 129 -5.06 -9.01 -5.89
N PHE A 130 -5.09 -8.18 -4.84
CA PHE A 130 -6.31 -7.48 -4.46
C PHE A 130 -6.82 -6.56 -5.57
N LEU A 131 -5.93 -5.76 -6.17
CA LEU A 131 -6.29 -4.86 -7.29
C LEU A 131 -6.88 -5.63 -8.48
N GLN A 132 -6.30 -6.78 -8.85
CA GLN A 132 -6.83 -7.62 -9.93
C GLN A 132 -8.23 -8.17 -9.63
N VAL A 133 -8.58 -8.33 -8.36
CA VAL A 133 -9.92 -8.76 -7.94
C VAL A 133 -10.92 -7.60 -7.94
N VAL A 134 -10.52 -6.43 -7.43
CA VAL A 134 -11.44 -5.31 -7.18
C VAL A 134 -11.54 -4.31 -8.33
N LEU A 135 -10.51 -4.22 -9.16
CA LEU A 135 -10.35 -3.27 -10.26
C LEU A 135 -9.83 -3.99 -11.52
N PRO A 136 -10.56 -4.99 -12.06
CA PRO A 136 -10.10 -5.76 -13.21
C PRO A 136 -9.85 -4.85 -14.42
N GLY A 137 -8.64 -4.90 -14.97
CA GLY A 137 -8.24 -4.13 -16.16
C GLY A 137 -7.74 -2.72 -15.88
N VAL A 138 -7.84 -2.21 -14.64
CA VAL A 138 -7.28 -0.91 -14.27
C VAL A 138 -5.74 -1.01 -14.21
N PRO A 139 -4.98 -0.17 -14.92
CA PRO A 139 -3.52 -0.19 -14.89
C PRO A 139 -2.96 0.35 -13.58
N ILE A 140 -1.74 -0.07 -13.27
CA ILE A 140 -0.98 0.41 -12.10
C ILE A 140 0.23 1.24 -12.51
N THR A 141 0.64 2.20 -11.69
CA THR A 141 1.92 2.90 -11.81
C THR A 141 2.75 2.64 -10.55
N PRO A 142 3.62 1.61 -10.55
CA PRO A 142 4.44 1.26 -9.41
C PRO A 142 5.73 2.09 -9.35
N VAL A 143 5.91 2.81 -8.24
CA VAL A 143 7.11 3.59 -7.93
C VAL A 143 7.65 3.19 -6.56
N VAL A 144 8.85 2.63 -6.56
CA VAL A 144 9.57 2.31 -5.32
C VAL A 144 10.25 3.57 -4.82
N VAL A 145 10.06 3.84 -3.53
CA VAL A 145 10.56 5.03 -2.84
C VAL A 145 11.67 4.61 -1.88
N GLY A 146 12.87 5.12 -2.14
CA GLY A 146 14.05 4.96 -1.29
C GLY A 146 14.18 6.08 -0.28
N VAL A 147 15.41 6.39 0.12
CA VAL A 147 15.71 7.55 0.98
C VAL A 147 15.47 8.83 0.20
N ALA A 148 14.49 9.62 0.61
CA ALA A 148 14.09 10.87 -0.03
C ALA A 148 13.58 11.89 0.99
N GLU A 149 13.55 13.17 0.62
CA GLU A 149 12.92 14.21 1.45
C GLU A 149 11.40 14.17 1.33
N THR A 150 10.71 14.59 2.40
CA THR A 150 9.23 14.65 2.44
C THR A 150 8.68 15.48 1.29
N GLU A 151 9.21 16.69 1.09
CA GLU A 151 8.76 17.62 0.05
C GLU A 151 8.97 17.06 -1.36
N SER A 152 10.14 16.44 -1.61
CA SER A 152 10.42 15.79 -2.90
C SER A 152 9.48 14.62 -3.17
N THR A 153 9.12 13.85 -2.13
CA THR A 153 8.20 12.71 -2.28
C THR A 153 6.76 13.20 -2.49
N GLY A 154 6.34 14.26 -1.78
CA GLY A 154 5.04 14.90 -1.96
C GLY A 154 4.87 15.48 -3.37
N ARG A 155 5.88 16.20 -3.89
CA ARG A 155 5.87 16.69 -5.29
C ARG A 155 5.78 15.57 -6.32
N LEU A 156 6.53 14.49 -6.12
CA LEU A 156 6.42 13.34 -7.03
C LEU A 156 5.00 12.76 -7.02
N ILE A 157 4.38 12.62 -5.85
CA ILE A 157 3.00 12.12 -5.76
C ILE A 157 2.02 13.09 -6.43
N GLU A 158 2.18 14.40 -6.23
CA GLU A 158 1.41 15.45 -6.91
C GLU A 158 1.45 15.29 -8.44
N GLU A 159 2.64 15.06 -9.00
CA GLU A 159 2.82 14.90 -10.45
C GLU A 159 2.37 13.53 -10.98
N LEU A 160 2.31 12.50 -10.13
CA LEU A 160 1.88 11.15 -10.52
C LEU A 160 0.36 10.96 -10.50
N VAL A 161 -0.37 11.67 -9.65
CA VAL A 161 -1.79 11.39 -9.35
C VAL A 161 -2.68 12.42 -10.05
N ASP A 162 -3.31 11.99 -11.14
CA ASP A 162 -4.25 12.79 -11.93
C ASP A 162 -5.71 12.63 -11.45
N GLU A 163 -6.64 13.36 -12.07
CA GLU A 163 -8.07 13.19 -11.84
C GLU A 163 -8.55 11.78 -12.28
N GLY A 164 -9.25 11.09 -11.39
CA GLY A 164 -9.70 9.72 -11.60
C GLY A 164 -8.67 8.65 -11.21
N ASP A 165 -7.48 9.05 -10.78
CA ASP A 165 -6.50 8.14 -10.20
C ASP A 165 -6.69 7.98 -8.69
N VAL A 166 -6.18 6.88 -8.16
CA VAL A 166 -6.10 6.65 -6.71
C VAL A 166 -4.67 6.33 -6.31
N LEU A 167 -4.19 6.99 -5.26
CA LEU A 167 -2.91 6.70 -4.62
C LEU A 167 -3.03 5.55 -3.61
N LEU A 168 -2.16 4.54 -3.68
CA LEU A 168 -1.95 3.58 -2.60
C LEU A 168 -0.52 3.69 -2.07
N CYS A 169 -0.41 4.18 -0.84
CA CYS A 169 0.83 4.17 -0.07
C CYS A 169 0.95 2.86 0.71
N SER A 170 1.89 2.02 0.30
CA SER A 170 2.12 0.71 0.89
C SER A 170 3.10 0.78 2.06
N THR A 171 2.63 0.54 3.28
CA THR A 171 3.48 0.47 4.48
C THR A 171 2.87 -0.37 5.61
N ASP A 172 3.70 -1.17 6.27
CA ASP A 172 3.44 -1.68 7.62
C ASP A 172 3.97 -0.67 8.67
N LEU A 173 3.55 -0.82 9.93
CA LEU A 173 3.96 0.05 11.04
C LEU A 173 5.16 -0.52 11.81
N SER A 174 5.11 -0.57 13.15
CA SER A 174 6.23 -1.03 13.96
C SER A 174 6.52 -2.52 13.78
N HIS A 175 7.80 -2.91 13.86
CA HIS A 175 8.26 -4.29 13.68
C HIS A 175 8.95 -4.83 14.93
N TYR A 176 8.69 -6.10 15.25
CA TYR A 176 9.41 -6.91 16.24
C TYR A 176 9.36 -6.38 17.68
N LEU A 177 8.31 -5.62 18.02
CA LEU A 177 8.00 -5.23 19.38
C LEU A 177 7.08 -6.27 20.04
N ARG A 178 7.01 -6.26 21.37
CA ARG A 178 5.94 -7.00 22.07
C ARG A 178 4.61 -6.30 21.81
N HIS A 179 3.51 -7.04 21.84
CA HIS A 179 2.19 -6.54 21.46
C HIS A 179 1.81 -5.21 22.15
N GLU A 180 1.96 -5.08 23.46
CA GLU A 180 1.62 -3.83 24.18
C GLU A 180 2.48 -2.63 23.76
N GLU A 181 3.75 -2.86 23.42
CA GLU A 181 4.68 -1.82 22.96
C GLU A 181 4.35 -1.40 21.53
N ALA A 182 4.00 -2.37 20.68
CA ALA A 182 3.52 -2.13 19.32
C ALA A 182 2.23 -1.30 19.32
N VAL A 183 1.21 -1.70 20.09
CA VAL A 183 -0.07 -0.97 20.18
C VAL A 183 0.14 0.50 20.56
N LYS A 184 0.99 0.78 21.54
CA LYS A 184 1.29 2.16 21.95
C LYS A 184 2.01 2.95 20.84
N ARG A 185 3.02 2.34 20.22
CA ARG A 185 3.80 3.01 19.17
C ARG A 185 2.96 3.23 17.92
N ASP A 186 2.26 2.20 17.46
CA ASP A 186 1.42 2.22 16.28
C ASP A 186 0.25 3.20 16.44
N ARG A 187 -0.34 3.28 17.65
CA ARG A 187 -1.35 4.31 17.94
C ARG A 187 -0.77 5.72 17.79
N ALA A 188 0.42 5.99 18.32
CA ALA A 188 1.06 7.29 18.18
C ALA A 188 1.40 7.62 16.71
N THR A 189 1.85 6.62 15.93
CA THR A 189 2.09 6.78 14.49
C THR A 189 0.81 7.11 13.75
N ALA A 190 -0.28 6.42 14.05
CA ALA A 190 -1.60 6.67 13.48
C ALA A 190 -2.15 8.05 13.84
N ASP A 191 -1.99 8.49 15.09
CA ASP A 191 -2.40 9.84 15.50
C ASP A 191 -1.65 10.92 14.71
N ASN A 192 -0.37 10.67 14.36
CA ASN A 192 0.40 11.55 13.50
C ASN A 192 -0.05 11.50 12.03
N ILE A 193 -0.55 10.37 11.54
CA ILE A 193 -1.19 10.24 10.22
C ILE A 193 -2.49 11.06 10.20
N LEU A 194 -3.35 10.90 11.20
CA LEU A 194 -4.60 11.64 11.36
C LEU A 194 -4.37 13.16 11.47
N ALA A 195 -3.26 13.55 12.10
CA ALA A 195 -2.85 14.96 12.20
C ALA A 195 -2.12 15.49 10.96
N LEU A 196 -1.94 14.69 9.89
CA LEU A 196 -1.15 15.03 8.70
C LEU A 196 0.22 15.63 9.06
N ALA A 197 0.93 14.99 9.99
CA ALA A 197 2.18 15.50 10.56
C ALA A 197 3.40 14.65 10.12
N PRO A 198 3.84 14.71 8.86
CA PRO A 198 4.93 13.86 8.33
C PRO A 198 6.25 14.00 9.10
N GLN A 199 6.54 15.18 9.64
CA GLN A 199 7.71 15.47 10.47
C GLN A 199 7.75 14.68 11.77
N ARG A 200 6.61 14.17 12.25
CA ARG A 200 6.46 13.37 13.47
C ARG A 200 6.47 11.85 13.22
N ILE A 201 6.57 11.42 11.97
CA ILE A 201 6.77 10.01 11.62
C ILE A 201 8.27 9.76 11.58
N HIS A 202 8.80 8.85 12.39
CA HIS A 202 10.24 8.61 12.53
C HIS A 202 10.67 7.22 12.05
N SER A 203 11.97 6.99 12.00
CA SER A 203 12.53 5.68 11.66
C SER A 203 12.04 4.61 12.64
N GLY A 204 11.53 3.51 12.10
CA GLY A 204 10.97 2.38 12.85
C GLY A 204 9.48 2.52 13.20
N ASP A 205 8.84 3.65 12.89
CA ASP A 205 7.39 3.81 13.05
C ASP A 205 6.63 3.16 11.89
N ALA A 206 7.23 3.17 10.69
CA ALA A 206 6.69 2.58 9.48
C ALA A 206 7.84 2.15 8.56
N CYS A 207 7.72 0.98 7.91
CA CYS A 207 8.73 0.53 6.94
C CYS A 207 8.76 1.41 5.69
N GLY A 208 7.59 1.93 5.28
CA GLY A 208 7.40 2.93 4.23
C GLY A 208 7.53 4.37 4.72
N LEU A 209 8.55 4.67 5.54
CA LEU A 209 8.75 6.00 6.12
C LEU A 209 8.65 7.15 5.10
N PHE A 210 9.41 7.07 4.01
CA PHE A 210 9.48 8.12 2.99
C PHE A 210 8.20 8.23 2.13
N PRO A 211 7.64 7.14 1.57
CA PRO A 211 6.36 7.23 0.84
C PRO A 211 5.22 7.69 1.74
N LEU A 212 5.18 7.27 3.01
CA LEU A 212 4.17 7.72 3.97
C LEU A 212 4.27 9.23 4.21
N ARG A 213 5.49 9.74 4.50
CA ARG A 213 5.69 11.18 4.70
C ARG A 213 5.27 12.01 3.49
N GLY A 214 5.63 11.58 2.28
CA GLY A 214 5.20 12.25 1.05
C GLY A 214 3.68 12.21 0.86
N THR A 215 3.04 11.09 1.19
CA THR A 215 1.58 10.93 1.13
C THR A 215 0.86 11.89 2.08
N LEU A 216 1.35 12.05 3.31
CA LEU A 216 0.76 13.00 4.27
C LEU A 216 0.93 14.45 3.80
N GLU A 217 2.08 14.79 3.22
CA GLU A 217 2.34 16.12 2.68
C GLU A 217 1.44 16.43 1.47
N TRP A 218 1.29 15.47 0.55
CA TRP A 218 0.37 15.57 -0.58
C TRP A 218 -1.09 15.72 -0.14
N ALA A 219 -1.54 14.93 0.85
CA ALA A 219 -2.88 15.04 1.40
C ALA A 219 -3.12 16.41 2.06
N ARG A 220 -2.13 16.92 2.79
CA ARG A 220 -2.16 18.26 3.40
C ARG A 220 -2.27 19.38 2.36
N HIS A 221 -1.52 19.28 1.27
CA HIS A 221 -1.56 20.26 0.17
C HIS A 221 -2.94 20.35 -0.49
N HIS A 222 -3.62 19.20 -0.60
CA HIS A 222 -4.95 19.09 -1.17
C HIS A 222 -6.11 19.29 -0.19
N GLY A 223 -5.82 19.50 1.10
CA GLY A 223 -6.86 19.63 2.13
C GLY A 223 -7.65 18.34 2.36
N LEU A 224 -7.07 17.17 2.06
CA LEU A 224 -7.75 15.88 2.23
C LEU A 224 -7.79 15.50 3.71
N ALA A 225 -8.93 14.99 4.17
CA ALA A 225 -9.11 14.55 5.54
C ALA A 225 -8.74 13.07 5.68
N PRO A 226 -7.74 12.71 6.53
CA PRO A 226 -7.43 11.32 6.82
C PRO A 226 -8.51 10.71 7.71
N THR A 227 -8.91 9.48 7.40
CA THR A 227 -9.79 8.65 8.26
C THR A 227 -9.13 7.31 8.51
N GLU A 228 -9.09 6.89 9.77
CA GLU A 228 -8.65 5.55 10.15
C GLU A 228 -9.72 4.52 9.81
N LEU A 229 -9.33 3.52 9.01
CA LEU A 229 -10.20 2.42 8.63
C LEU A 229 -9.98 1.19 9.52
N ASP A 230 -8.74 0.99 9.96
CA ASP A 230 -8.34 -0.12 10.82
C ASP A 230 -6.95 0.14 11.41
N LEU A 231 -6.71 -0.32 12.64
CA LEU A 231 -5.39 -0.40 13.26
C LEU A 231 -5.31 -1.68 14.09
N ARG A 232 -4.42 -2.60 13.69
CA ARG A 232 -4.23 -3.90 14.35
C ARG A 232 -2.77 -4.33 14.27
N THR A 233 -2.42 -5.35 15.02
CA THR A 233 -1.12 -6.03 14.97
C THR A 233 -1.27 -7.47 14.44
N SER A 234 -0.16 -8.13 14.16
CA SER A 234 -0.16 -9.57 13.84
C SER A 234 -0.70 -10.46 14.97
N ALA A 235 -0.69 -10.00 16.23
CA ALA A 235 -1.32 -10.72 17.33
C ALA A 235 -2.85 -10.78 17.18
N ASP A 236 -3.46 -9.69 16.70
CA ASP A 236 -4.91 -9.58 16.53
C ASP A 236 -5.45 -10.52 15.44
N THR A 237 -4.57 -11.00 14.55
CA THR A 237 -4.93 -11.89 13.44
C THR A 237 -4.39 -13.32 13.57
N PHE A 238 -3.28 -13.51 14.28
CA PHE A 238 -2.62 -14.83 14.40
C PHE A 238 -2.41 -15.30 15.85
N GLY A 239 -2.44 -14.39 16.84
CA GLY A 239 -2.40 -14.72 18.26
C GLY A 239 -1.01 -14.75 18.93
N ASP A 240 0.10 -14.59 18.19
CA ASP A 240 1.45 -14.46 18.78
C ASP A 240 1.70 -13.02 19.22
N THR A 241 2.08 -12.83 20.49
CA THR A 241 2.27 -11.52 21.12
C THR A 241 3.72 -11.13 21.36
N ASP A 242 4.68 -12.02 21.14
CA ASP A 242 6.08 -11.81 21.56
C ASP A 242 6.84 -10.89 20.59
N ARG A 243 6.59 -11.02 19.30
CA ARG A 243 7.21 -10.20 18.24
C ARG A 243 6.20 -9.92 17.14
N VAL A 244 5.51 -8.80 17.27
CA VAL A 244 4.43 -8.44 16.35
C VAL A 244 4.87 -7.45 15.29
N VAL A 245 4.05 -7.34 14.24
CA VAL A 245 4.09 -6.27 13.25
C VAL A 245 2.77 -5.49 13.33
N GLY A 246 2.85 -4.16 13.31
CA GLY A 246 1.70 -3.27 13.25
C GLY A 246 1.18 -3.07 11.82
N TYR A 247 -0.14 -2.96 11.67
CA TYR A 247 -0.83 -2.76 10.40
C TYR A 247 -1.87 -1.66 10.54
N SER A 248 -1.95 -0.80 9.55
CA SER A 248 -2.98 0.23 9.50
C SER A 248 -3.56 0.39 8.11
N ALA A 249 -4.82 0.81 8.07
CA ALA A 249 -5.50 1.23 6.85
C ALA A 249 -6.07 2.63 7.06
N PHE A 250 -5.79 3.54 6.12
CA PHE A 250 -6.32 4.90 6.12
C PHE A 250 -6.88 5.27 4.76
N SER A 251 -7.87 6.16 4.73
CA SER A 251 -8.36 6.84 3.53
C SER A 251 -8.13 8.34 3.62
N PHE A 252 -7.93 9.01 2.48
CA PHE A 252 -7.80 10.46 2.36
C PHE A 252 -8.87 10.99 1.39
N VAL A 253 -9.87 11.68 1.92
CA VAL A 253 -11.05 12.19 1.18
C VAL A 253 -10.94 13.69 0.99
#